data_AF-A0A969T8E2-F1
#
_entry.id   AF-A0A969T8E2-F1
#
_cell.length_a   1.000
_cell.length_b   1.000
_cell.length_c   1.000
_cell.angle_alpha   90.00
_cell.angle_beta   90.00
_cell.angle_gamma   90.00
#
_symmetry.space_group_name_H-M   'P 1'
#
loop_
_entity.id
_entity.type
_entity.pdbx_description
1 polymer ?
#
loop_
_entity_poly.entity_id
_entity_poly.type
_entity_poly.pdbx_seq_one_letter_code
_entity_poly.pdbx_strand_id
1 'polypeptide(L)'
;MKKILATILLILPLNLSAQSSTCWPSFRGNSSLTGTTKTELPDNLKLLWTYKTGDAIKSSPIYCNNNIYVGSMDGGIYSISSDGKLNWKYETKSSFEAAPLYLHHIIYIGSLDGIIYAVDAKTGKLKMGLCHRGTDFRCLYLGIFSK
;
A
#
# COMPACT_ATOMS: atom_id res chain seq x y z
N MET A 1 -17.57 -8.86 -62.36
CA MET A 1 -18.30 -8.15 -61.27
C MET A 1 -17.67 -8.55 -59.94
N LYS A 2 -16.81 -7.69 -59.35
CA LYS A 2 -16.07 -7.99 -58.11
C LYS A 2 -16.96 -7.65 -56.90
N LYS A 3 -17.30 -8.63 -56.06
CA LYS A 3 -18.02 -8.41 -54.79
C LYS A 3 -17.00 -7.99 -53.73
N ILE A 4 -17.11 -6.75 -53.26
CA ILE A 4 -16.32 -6.21 -52.15
C ILE A 4 -17.06 -6.64 -50.87
N LEU A 5 -16.44 -7.53 -50.08
CA LEU A 5 -16.93 -7.93 -48.77
C LEU A 5 -16.51 -6.84 -47.78
N ALA A 6 -17.48 -6.08 -47.25
CA ALA A 6 -17.24 -5.04 -46.25
C ALA A 6 -17.10 -5.69 -44.86
N THR A 7 -15.88 -5.68 -44.33
CA THR A 7 -15.60 -6.12 -42.95
C THR A 7 -16.09 -5.04 -41.97
N ILE A 8 -17.14 -5.35 -41.21
CA ILE A 8 -17.67 -4.48 -40.15
C ILE A 8 -16.73 -4.56 -38.95
N LEU A 9 -15.95 -3.50 -38.72
CA LEU A 9 -15.11 -3.34 -37.54
C LEU A 9 -16.00 -2.87 -36.37
N LEU A 10 -16.34 -3.77 -35.45
CA LEU A 10 -17.11 -3.45 -34.25
C LEU A 10 -16.19 -2.71 -33.26
N ILE A 11 -16.23 -1.38 -33.28
CA ILE A 11 -15.48 -0.55 -32.34
C ILE A 11 -16.25 -0.54 -31.01
N LEU A 12 -15.85 -1.42 -30.08
CA LEU A 12 -16.36 -1.36 -28.71
C LEU A 12 -15.85 -0.06 -28.07
N PRO A 13 -16.71 0.81 -27.51
CA PRO A 13 -16.22 1.95 -26.74
C PRO A 13 -15.56 1.40 -25.47
N LEU A 14 -14.22 1.48 -25.42
CA LEU A 14 -13.50 1.35 -24.17
C LEU A 14 -13.94 2.53 -23.30
N ASN A 15 -14.89 2.28 -22.40
CA ASN A 15 -15.15 3.17 -21.28
C ASN A 15 -13.94 3.08 -20.34
N LEU A 16 -12.87 3.77 -20.71
CA LEU A 16 -11.71 3.98 -19.87
C LEU A 16 -12.13 5.00 -18.81
N SER A 17 -12.84 4.56 -17.77
CA SER A 17 -12.90 5.36 -16.55
C SER A 17 -11.47 5.43 -16.04
N ALA A 18 -10.76 6.51 -16.36
CA ALA A 18 -9.53 6.85 -15.69
C ALA A 18 -9.90 7.08 -14.23
N GLN A 19 -9.85 6.03 -13.40
CA GLN A 19 -9.83 6.19 -11.97
C GLN A 19 -8.59 7.03 -11.69
N SER A 20 -8.81 8.32 -11.47
CA SER A 20 -7.79 9.19 -10.91
C SER A 20 -7.53 8.64 -9.50
N SER A 21 -6.60 7.71 -9.40
CA SER A 21 -6.18 7.17 -8.12
C SER A 21 -5.39 8.27 -7.44
N THR A 22 -6.07 9.06 -6.62
CA THR A 22 -5.42 9.98 -5.69
C THR A 22 -4.60 9.13 -4.72
N CYS A 23 -3.29 9.08 -4.97
CA CYS A 23 -2.34 8.31 -4.18
C CYS A 23 -1.56 9.29 -3.29
N TRP A 24 -1.54 8.98 -2.00
CA TRP A 24 -0.73 9.57 -0.95
C TRP A 24 0.30 8.50 -0.55
N PRO A 25 1.40 8.34 -1.33
CA PRO A 25 2.27 7.16 -1.26
C PRO A 25 3.22 7.13 -0.06
N SER A 26 3.41 8.24 0.64
CA SER A 26 4.43 8.36 1.67
C SER A 26 3.98 9.31 2.77
N PHE A 27 4.76 9.35 3.86
CA PHE A 27 4.65 10.41 4.84
C PHE A 27 4.63 11.78 4.14
N ARG A 28 3.67 12.64 4.53
CA ARG A 28 3.44 13.97 3.93
C ARG A 28 3.18 13.98 2.40
N GLY A 29 2.78 12.84 1.84
CA GLY A 29 2.05 12.74 0.56
C GLY A 29 2.88 12.82 -0.71
N ASN A 30 4.11 13.34 -0.69
CA ASN A 30 4.99 13.38 -1.86
C ASN A 30 6.47 13.44 -1.46
N SER A 31 7.36 13.35 -2.46
CA SER A 31 8.82 13.41 -2.28
C SER A 31 9.32 14.73 -1.68
N SER A 32 8.55 15.81 -1.83
CA SER A 32 8.84 17.12 -1.21
C SER A 32 8.29 17.25 0.21
N LEU A 33 7.58 16.24 0.73
CA LEU A 33 7.02 16.20 2.08
C LEU A 33 6.12 17.39 2.41
N THR A 34 5.34 17.87 1.44
CA THR A 34 4.52 19.07 1.62
C THR A 34 3.37 18.89 2.64
N GLY A 35 2.76 17.70 2.69
CA GLY A 35 1.61 17.43 3.56
C GLY A 35 0.33 18.11 3.10
N THR A 36 0.18 18.42 1.81
CA THR A 36 -0.98 19.13 1.27
C THR A 36 -1.68 18.34 0.17
N THR A 37 -3.01 18.45 0.09
CA THR A 37 -3.83 18.00 -1.05
C THR A 37 -4.63 19.16 -1.61
N LYS A 38 -4.98 19.09 -2.91
CA LYS A 38 -5.90 20.05 -3.56
C LYS A 38 -7.38 19.70 -3.33
N THR A 39 -7.65 18.61 -2.62
CA THR A 39 -9.02 18.17 -2.32
C THR A 39 -9.69 19.15 -1.36
N GLU A 40 -10.85 19.65 -1.76
CA GLU A 40 -11.72 20.44 -0.87
C GLU A 40 -12.39 19.51 0.13
N LEU A 41 -12.36 19.89 1.41
CA LEU A 41 -13.04 19.17 2.47
C LEU A 41 -14.51 19.62 2.55
N PRO A 42 -15.44 18.72 2.88
CA PRO A 42 -16.81 19.12 3.13
C PRO A 42 -16.90 19.96 4.41
N ASP A 43 -17.84 20.91 4.45
CA ASP A 43 -18.06 21.78 5.61
C ASP A 43 -18.40 21.00 6.89
N ASN A 44 -19.04 19.84 6.73
CA ASN A 44 -19.45 18.96 7.82
C ASN A 44 -18.75 17.61 7.71
N LEU A 45 -17.74 17.40 8.55
CA LEU A 45 -17.05 16.12 8.68
C LEU A 45 -17.90 15.13 9.47
N LYS A 46 -18.01 13.90 8.95
CA LYS A 46 -18.65 12.77 9.64
C LYS A 46 -17.69 11.60 9.70
N LEU A 47 -17.70 10.87 10.82
CA LEU A 47 -16.99 9.61 10.94
C LEU A 47 -17.61 8.59 9.97
N LEU A 48 -16.82 8.12 9.00
CA LEU A 48 -17.28 7.12 8.04
C LEU A 48 -17.17 5.70 8.59
N TRP A 49 -16.03 5.38 9.20
CA TRP A 49 -15.75 4.07 9.78
C TRP A 49 -14.55 4.15 10.72
N THR A 50 -14.37 3.10 11.52
CA THR A 50 -13.20 2.87 12.37
C THR A 50 -12.71 1.44 12.21
N TYR A 51 -11.41 1.24 12.28
CA TYR A 51 -10.81 -0.09 12.30
C TYR A 51 -9.91 -0.23 13.54
N LYS A 52 -10.05 -1.33 14.28
CA LYS A 52 -9.26 -1.61 15.49
C LYS A 52 -8.11 -2.57 15.17
N THR A 53 -6.87 -2.12 15.39
CA THR A 53 -5.67 -2.97 15.37
C THR A 53 -5.44 -3.67 16.72
N GLY A 54 -4.44 -4.54 16.77
CA GLY A 54 -4.10 -5.30 17.98
C GLY A 54 -3.38 -4.48 19.04
N ASP A 55 -2.71 -3.40 18.64
CA ASP A 55 -2.03 -2.45 19.54
C ASP A 55 -2.02 -1.04 18.92
N ALA A 56 -1.35 -0.08 19.58
CA ALA A 56 -1.27 1.32 19.21
C ALA A 56 -0.74 1.53 17.77
N ILE A 57 -1.30 2.53 17.11
CA ILE A 57 -0.80 3.04 15.83
C ILE A 57 0.06 4.27 16.11
N LYS A 58 1.39 4.10 16.02
CA LYS A 58 2.35 5.22 16.01
C LYS A 58 2.77 5.62 14.60
N SER A 59 2.55 4.74 13.64
CA SER A 59 2.82 4.96 12.22
C SER A 59 1.84 5.97 11.59
N SER A 60 2.30 6.73 10.59
CA SER A 60 1.41 7.52 9.73
C SER A 60 0.89 6.66 8.57
N PRO A 61 -0.44 6.55 8.37
CA PRO A 61 -0.99 5.77 7.26
C PRO A 61 -0.71 6.42 5.91
N ILE A 62 -0.67 5.60 4.86
CA ILE A 62 -0.63 6.02 3.46
C ILE A 62 -1.85 5.49 2.71
N TYR A 63 -2.23 6.13 1.59
CA TYR A 63 -3.42 5.75 0.82
C TYR A 63 -3.11 5.69 -0.66
N CYS A 64 -3.20 4.52 -1.30
CA CYS A 64 -3.04 4.39 -2.75
C CYS A 64 -3.93 3.28 -3.30
N ASN A 65 -4.50 3.50 -4.49
CA ASN A 65 -5.37 2.54 -5.18
C ASN A 65 -6.50 2.02 -4.29
N ASN A 66 -7.20 2.92 -3.58
CA ASN A 66 -8.33 2.61 -2.70
C ASN A 66 -7.98 1.76 -1.46
N ASN A 67 -6.69 1.65 -1.13
CA ASN A 67 -6.21 0.94 0.04
C ASN A 67 -5.41 1.88 0.93
N ILE A 68 -5.64 1.75 2.23
CA ILE A 68 -4.93 2.37 3.32
C ILE A 68 -3.92 1.36 3.83
N TYR A 69 -2.65 1.75 3.92
CA TYR A 69 -1.59 0.92 4.47
C TYR A 69 -1.03 1.57 5.73
N VAL A 70 -0.84 0.76 6.77
CA VAL A 70 -0.34 1.24 8.07
C VAL A 70 0.38 0.14 8.84
N GLY A 71 1.44 0.51 9.56
CA GLY A 71 2.12 -0.37 10.51
C GLY A 71 1.59 -0.16 11.94
N SER A 72 1.53 -1.25 12.71
CA SER A 72 1.05 -1.24 14.10
C SER A 72 2.15 -1.64 15.08
N MET A 73 1.99 -1.25 16.35
CA MET A 73 2.84 -1.71 17.44
C MET A 73 2.69 -3.21 17.72
N ASP A 74 1.59 -3.84 17.29
CA ASP A 74 1.37 -5.29 17.39
C ASP A 74 2.22 -6.12 16.40
N GLY A 75 3.05 -5.46 15.59
CA GLY A 75 3.89 -6.07 14.57
C GLY A 75 3.16 -6.48 13.29
N GLY A 76 1.95 -5.99 13.09
CA GLY A 76 1.19 -6.12 11.85
C GLY A 76 1.42 -4.97 10.88
N ILE A 77 1.56 -5.32 9.60
CA ILE A 77 1.38 -4.42 8.45
C ILE A 77 -0.03 -4.67 7.91
N TYR A 78 -0.86 -3.63 7.89
CA TYR A 78 -2.27 -3.72 7.53
C TYR A 78 -2.52 -3.10 6.17
N SER A 79 -3.38 -3.73 5.38
CA SER A 79 -4.07 -3.11 4.25
C SER A 79 -5.57 -3.10 4.52
N ILE A 80 -6.14 -1.92 4.54
CA ILE A 80 -7.56 -1.67 4.82
C ILE A 80 -8.15 -0.96 3.60
N SER A 81 -9.30 -1.39 3.12
CA SER A 81 -9.98 -0.75 2.01
C SER A 81 -10.51 0.64 2.41
N SER A 82 -10.82 1.48 1.42
CA SER A 82 -11.40 2.81 1.67
C SER A 82 -12.74 2.80 2.42
N ASP A 83 -13.46 1.67 2.46
CA ASP A 83 -14.69 1.46 3.24
C ASP A 83 -14.45 0.81 4.62
N GLY A 84 -13.19 0.67 5.04
CA GLY A 84 -12.81 0.23 6.39
C GLY A 84 -12.71 -1.27 6.59
N LYS A 85 -12.74 -2.09 5.52
CA LYS A 85 -12.60 -3.55 5.61
C LYS A 85 -11.13 -3.95 5.53
N LEU A 86 -10.74 -4.97 6.30
CA LEU A 86 -9.41 -5.54 6.17
C LEU A 86 -9.28 -6.28 4.83
N ASN A 87 -8.31 -5.89 4.01
CA ASN A 87 -7.93 -6.66 2.83
C ASN A 87 -6.96 -7.78 3.20
N TRP A 88 -5.89 -7.43 3.91
CA TRP A 88 -4.87 -8.36 4.38
C TRP A 88 -4.11 -7.78 5.57
N LYS A 89 -3.51 -8.67 6.36
CA LYS A 89 -2.55 -8.36 7.42
C LYS A 89 -1.32 -9.24 7.20
N TYR A 90 -0.14 -8.62 7.21
CA TYR A 90 1.13 -9.34 7.27
C TYR A 90 1.69 -9.24 8.68
N GLU A 91 1.90 -10.38 9.34
CA GLU A 91 2.37 -10.45 10.72
C GLU A 91 3.89 -10.58 10.77
N THR A 92 4.51 -9.80 11.65
CA THR A 92 5.95 -9.85 11.93
C THR A 92 6.19 -10.00 13.43
N LYS A 93 7.46 -10.11 13.82
CA LYS A 93 7.86 -10.28 15.23
C LYS A 93 8.19 -8.96 15.93
N SER A 94 8.10 -7.83 15.24
CA SER A 94 8.55 -6.54 15.74
C SER A 94 7.60 -5.43 15.33
N SER A 95 7.55 -4.38 16.14
CA SER A 95 6.62 -3.27 16.02
C SER A 95 7.01 -2.28 14.91
N PHE A 96 6.01 -1.55 14.42
CA PHE A 96 6.19 -0.52 13.40
C PHE A 96 5.83 0.87 13.93
N GLU A 97 6.83 1.75 14.01
CA GLU A 97 6.63 3.19 14.23
C GLU A 97 6.80 4.02 12.95
N ALA A 98 7.55 3.51 11.97
CA ALA A 98 7.79 4.19 10.71
C ALA A 98 6.53 4.26 9.84
N ALA A 99 6.39 5.32 9.05
CA ALA A 99 5.38 5.42 8.00
C ALA A 99 5.73 4.46 6.84
N PRO A 100 4.73 3.79 6.22
CA PRO A 100 4.98 3.01 5.02
C PRO A 100 5.28 3.89 3.79
N LEU A 101 5.90 3.30 2.78
CA LEU A 101 6.10 3.87 1.43
C LEU A 101 5.48 2.92 0.39
N TYR A 102 4.56 3.44 -0.41
CA TYR A 102 4.04 2.77 -1.60
C TYR A 102 4.90 3.15 -2.81
N LEU A 103 5.57 2.16 -3.42
CA LEU A 103 6.35 2.35 -4.62
C LEU A 103 6.32 1.08 -5.47
N HIS A 104 6.04 1.21 -6.78
CA HIS A 104 5.99 0.08 -7.72
C HIS A 104 5.16 -1.13 -7.22
N HIS A 105 3.98 -0.87 -6.64
CA HIS A 105 3.07 -1.89 -6.07
C HIS A 105 3.63 -2.65 -4.86
N ILE A 106 4.64 -2.09 -4.19
CA ILE A 106 5.24 -2.65 -2.99
C ILE A 106 5.09 -1.64 -1.85
N ILE A 107 4.78 -2.14 -0.66
CA ILE A 107 4.81 -1.41 0.60
C ILE A 107 6.15 -1.66 1.26
N TYR A 108 6.93 -0.61 1.43
CA TYR A 108 8.17 -0.62 2.20
C TYR A 108 7.91 -0.02 3.58
N ILE A 109 8.37 -0.69 4.63
CA ILE A 109 8.22 -0.17 6.00
C ILE A 109 9.35 -0.67 6.90
N GLY A 110 9.92 0.25 7.68
CA GLY A 110 10.96 -0.05 8.66
C GLY A 110 10.34 -0.47 10.00
N SER A 111 10.85 -1.57 10.55
CA SER A 111 10.50 -2.08 11.87
C SER A 111 11.54 -1.68 12.92
N LEU A 112 11.15 -1.68 14.20
CA LEU A 112 12.04 -1.38 15.33
C LEU A 112 13.21 -2.38 15.50
N ASP A 113 13.11 -3.58 14.94
CA ASP A 113 14.20 -4.57 14.90
C ASP A 113 15.31 -4.24 13.88
N GLY A 114 15.16 -3.16 13.11
CA GLY A 114 16.14 -2.73 12.11
C GLY A 114 15.99 -3.44 10.77
N ILE A 115 14.84 -4.10 10.53
CA ILE A 115 14.49 -4.71 9.25
C ILE A 115 13.57 -3.78 8.46
N ILE A 116 13.86 -3.61 7.18
CA ILE A 116 12.95 -3.02 6.19
C ILE A 116 12.19 -4.15 5.52
N TYR A 117 10.88 -4.17 5.68
CA TYR A 117 9.99 -5.11 5.03
C TYR A 117 9.52 -4.53 3.71
N ALA A 118 9.46 -5.36 2.68
CA ALA A 118 8.86 -5.06 1.38
C ALA A 118 7.75 -6.08 1.11
N VAL A 119 6.51 -5.60 1.07
CA VAL A 119 5.31 -6.44 0.98
C VAL A 119 4.53 -6.08 -0.27
N ASP A 120 4.05 -7.07 -1.00
CA ASP A 120 3.18 -6.86 -2.16
C ASP A 120 1.89 -6.14 -1.74
N ALA A 121 1.62 -4.97 -2.32
CA ALA A 121 0.55 -4.09 -1.88
C ALA A 121 -0.86 -4.69 -2.09
N LYS A 122 -1.00 -5.61 -3.04
CA LYS A 122 -2.27 -6.27 -3.36
C LYS A 122 -2.51 -7.48 -2.47
N THR A 123 -1.48 -8.30 -2.25
CA THR A 123 -1.63 -9.62 -1.64
C THR A 123 -1.15 -9.70 -0.19
N GLY A 124 -0.39 -8.72 0.30
CA GLY A 124 0.22 -8.78 1.62
C GLY A 124 1.36 -9.79 1.73
N LYS A 125 1.82 -10.37 0.62
CA LYS A 125 2.92 -11.34 0.61
C LYS A 125 4.26 -10.63 0.71
N LEU A 126 5.12 -11.10 1.60
CA LEU A 126 6.51 -10.64 1.69
C LEU A 126 7.23 -10.87 0.36
N LYS A 127 7.88 -9.83 -0.16
CA LYS A 127 8.78 -9.88 -1.32
C LYS A 127 10.23 -9.95 -0.87
N MET A 128 10.62 -9.14 0.11
CA MET A 128 11.96 -9.14 0.70
C MET A 128 11.96 -8.50 2.10
N GLY A 129 12.94 -8.86 2.93
CA GLY A 129 13.30 -8.17 4.17
C GLY A 129 14.78 -7.83 4.16
N LEU A 130 15.13 -6.56 4.32
CA LEU A 130 16.53 -6.08 4.35
C LEU A 130 16.90 -5.72 5.79
N CYS A 131 17.98 -6.30 6.31
CA CYS A 131 18.49 -5.99 7.66
C CYS A 131 19.63 -4.96 7.57
N HIS A 132 19.63 -3.96 8.46
CA HIS A 132 20.68 -2.94 8.49
C HIS A 132 21.81 -3.22 9.51
N ARG A 133 21.89 -4.40 10.14
CA ARG A 133 22.99 -4.68 11.09
C ARG A 133 24.27 -5.20 10.40
N GLY A 134 25.15 -4.26 10.07
CA GLY A 134 26.61 -4.44 10.03
C GLY A 134 27.21 -5.02 8.74
N THR A 135 27.93 -4.19 7.97
CA THR A 135 28.96 -4.45 6.93
C THR A 135 28.83 -5.60 5.90
N ASP A 136 27.81 -6.44 5.94
CA ASP A 136 27.60 -7.51 4.97
C ASP A 136 26.30 -7.27 4.20
N PHE A 137 26.45 -6.88 2.93
CA PHE A 137 25.33 -6.63 2.01
C PHE A 137 24.61 -7.92 1.56
N ARG A 138 24.87 -9.06 2.21
CA ARG A 138 24.16 -10.32 1.98
C ARG A 138 23.08 -10.53 3.03
N CYS A 139 21.97 -9.82 2.92
CA CYS A 139 20.72 -10.25 3.54
C CYS A 139 19.71 -10.66 2.46
N LEU A 140 19.96 -11.83 1.84
CA LEU A 140 18.93 -12.61 1.17
C LEU A 140 18.25 -13.47 2.24
N TYR A 141 17.10 -13.04 2.77
CA TYR A 141 16.22 -13.94 3.51
C TYR A 141 15.45 -14.84 2.51
N LEU A 142 16.20 -15.66 1.75
CA LEU A 142 15.67 -16.87 1.11
C LEU A 142 15.73 -17.97 2.16
N GLY A 143 14.70 -18.06 2.99
CA GLY A 143 14.70 -18.97 4.13
C GLY A 143 13.35 -19.08 4.82
N ILE A 144 12.41 -19.75 4.16
CA ILE A 144 11.54 -20.77 4.78
C ILE A 144 10.77 -20.29 6.02
N PHE A 145 9.57 -19.73 5.81
CA PHE A 145 8.45 -20.02 6.71
C PHE A 145 7.78 -21.30 6.23
N SER A 146 8.37 -22.43 6.62
CA SER A 146 7.66 -23.69 6.81
C SER A 146 7.51 -23.86 8.31
N LYS A 147 6.32 -23.51 8.81
CA LYS A 147 5.52 -24.26 9.78
C LYS A 147 4.16 -23.58 9.90
#